data_AF-A0A968VNI3-F1
#
_entry.id   AF-A0A968VNI3-F1
#
_cell.length_a   1.000
_cell.length_b   1.000
_cell.length_c   1.000
_cell.angle_alpha   90.00
_cell.angle_beta   90.00
_cell.angle_gamma   90.00
#
_symmetry.space_group_name_H-M   'P 1'
#
loop_
_entity.id
_entity.type
_entity.pdbx_description
1 polymer ?
#
loop_
_entity_poly.entity_id
_entity_poly.type
_entity_poly.pdbx_seq_one_letter_code
_entity_poly.pdbx_strand_id
1 'polypeptide(L)'
;MGKIDQGNSYAIAALLRILENTENHEGNRAQAAGSLGKIDQGNPHAITELIRILETTENKNIRWEAADNLQKILATPEQYAGVVSALKDCLSNEVYQNNFDLFNKCYKVLWECAANLPYPDFYHAWHSPPE
;
A
#
# COMPACT_ATOMS: atom_id res chain seq x y z
N MET A 1 3.73 15.96 -19.03
CA MET A 1 2.26 16.04 -18.99
C MET A 1 1.69 14.89 -19.81
N GLY A 2 1.52 13.73 -19.18
CA GLY A 2 0.96 12.55 -19.82
C GLY A 2 -0.53 12.76 -20.04
N LYS A 3 -0.98 12.68 -21.29
CA LYS A 3 -2.40 12.61 -21.60
C LYS A 3 -2.91 11.26 -21.08
N ILE A 4 -3.57 11.28 -19.92
CA ILE A 4 -4.40 10.15 -19.51
C ILE A 4 -5.51 10.09 -20.56
N ASP A 5 -5.55 9.01 -21.34
CA ASP A 5 -6.60 8.79 -22.33
C ASP A 5 -7.96 8.85 -21.63
N GLN A 6 -8.99 9.36 -22.30
CA GLN A 6 -10.31 9.57 -21.72
C GLN A 6 -10.87 8.27 -21.14
N GLY A 7 -10.59 7.12 -21.78
CA GLY A 7 -10.94 5.79 -21.25
C GLY A 7 -10.28 5.46 -19.90
N ASN A 8 -9.04 5.90 -19.68
CA ASN A 8 -8.34 5.70 -18.41
C ASN A 8 -8.91 6.61 -17.30
N SER A 9 -9.35 7.83 -17.63
CA SER A 9 -10.00 8.71 -16.65
C SER A 9 -11.32 8.15 -16.10
N TYR A 10 -12.14 7.50 -16.94
CA TYR A 10 -13.35 6.82 -16.47
C TYR A 10 -13.05 5.57 -15.64
N ALA A 11 -12.03 4.79 -16.03
CA ALA A 11 -11.59 3.62 -15.27
C ALA A 11 -11.08 4.02 -13.87
N ILE A 12 -10.27 5.07 -13.77
CA ILE A 12 -9.79 5.62 -12.49
C ILE A 12 -10.98 6.03 -11.61
N ALA A 13 -11.94 6.80 -12.16
CA ALA A 13 -13.11 7.25 -11.39
C ALA A 13 -13.97 6.06 -10.90
N ALA A 14 -14.15 5.03 -11.72
CA ALA A 14 -14.90 3.84 -11.33
C ALA A 14 -14.18 3.05 -10.21
N LEU A 15 -12.85 2.91 -10.31
CA LEU A 15 -12.06 2.23 -9.28
C LEU A 15 -12.07 3.00 -7.96
N LEU A 16 -11.90 4.32 -7.99
CA LEU A 16 -11.99 5.17 -6.79
C LEU A 16 -13.34 5.00 -6.08
N ARG A 17 -14.46 4.96 -6.82
CA ARG A 17 -15.78 4.69 -6.23
C ARG A 17 -15.86 3.32 -5.56
N ILE A 18 -15.15 2.31 -6.06
CA ILE A 18 -15.07 0.99 -5.40
C ILE A 18 -14.28 1.10 -4.09
N LEU A 19 -13.19 1.87 -4.07
CA LEU A 19 -12.37 2.06 -2.86
C LEU A 19 -13.10 2.86 -1.78
N GLU A 20 -13.86 3.88 -2.17
CA GLU A 20 -14.62 4.76 -1.27
C GLU A 20 -15.86 4.08 -0.67
N ASN A 21 -16.43 3.09 -1.37
CA ASN A 21 -17.61 2.38 -0.87
C ASN A 21 -17.22 1.30 0.15
N THR A 22 -17.51 1.58 1.42
CA THR A 22 -17.22 0.70 2.55
C THR A 22 -18.09 -0.56 2.63
N GLU A 23 -19.19 -0.64 1.87
CA GLU A 23 -20.01 -1.85 1.76
C GLU A 23 -19.37 -2.91 0.86
N ASN A 24 -18.39 -2.52 0.04
CA ASN A 24 -17.66 -3.48 -0.79
C ASN A 24 -16.77 -4.38 0.07
N HIS A 25 -16.79 -5.67 -0.24
CA HIS A 25 -15.88 -6.64 0.36
C HIS A 25 -14.42 -6.23 0.17
N GLU A 26 -13.61 -6.44 1.20
CA GLU A 26 -12.17 -6.14 1.22
C GLU A 26 -11.41 -6.73 0.02
N GLY A 27 -11.79 -7.91 -0.47
CA GLY A 27 -11.19 -8.49 -1.68
C GLY A 27 -11.44 -7.65 -2.93
N ASN A 28 -12.65 -7.10 -3.09
CA ASN A 28 -12.97 -6.22 -4.21
C ASN A 28 -12.18 -4.90 -4.11
N ARG A 29 -12.00 -4.37 -2.89
CA ARG A 29 -11.21 -3.16 -2.65
C ARG A 29 -9.72 -3.40 -2.91
N ALA A 30 -9.17 -4.55 -2.51
CA ALA A 30 -7.78 -4.93 -2.79
C ALA A 30 -7.53 -5.04 -4.30
N GLN A 31 -8.42 -5.72 -5.03
CA GLN A 31 -8.35 -5.86 -6.47
C GLN A 31 -8.50 -4.51 -7.18
N ALA A 32 -9.42 -3.66 -6.73
CA ALA A 32 -9.61 -2.33 -7.28
C ALA A 32 -8.39 -1.42 -7.06
N ALA A 33 -7.78 -1.46 -5.87
CA ALA A 33 -6.59 -0.66 -5.57
C ALA A 33 -5.38 -1.16 -6.37
N GLY A 34 -5.20 -2.47 -6.50
CA GLY A 34 -4.18 -3.06 -7.38
C GLY A 34 -4.40 -2.73 -8.86
N SER A 35 -5.66 -2.64 -9.30
CA SER A 35 -5.98 -2.21 -10.67
C SER A 35 -5.72 -0.72 -10.89
N LEU A 36 -6.07 0.12 -9.89
CA LEU A 36 -5.84 1.56 -9.93
C LEU A 36 -4.34 1.86 -10.03
N GLY A 37 -3.51 1.21 -9.21
CA GLY A 37 -2.06 1.36 -9.28
C GLY A 37 -1.41 0.79 -10.55
N LYS A 38 -2.10 -0.02 -11.36
CA LYS A 38 -1.61 -0.45 -12.68
C LYS A 38 -1.88 0.57 -13.77
N ILE A 39 -3.03 1.25 -13.71
CA ILE A 39 -3.45 2.22 -14.74
C ILE A 39 -3.03 3.66 -14.39
N ASP A 40 -2.74 3.91 -13.12
CA ASP A 40 -2.22 5.15 -12.56
C ASP A 40 -1.15 4.81 -11.51
N GLN A 41 0.05 4.49 -12.00
CA GLN A 41 1.14 3.99 -11.16
C GLN A 41 1.48 4.97 -10.04
N GLY A 42 1.53 4.44 -8.81
CA GLY A 42 1.80 5.25 -7.63
C GLY A 42 0.64 6.15 -7.18
N ASN A 43 -0.59 5.88 -7.63
CA ASN A 43 -1.77 6.62 -7.18
C ASN A 43 -1.89 6.59 -5.64
N PRO A 44 -1.95 7.76 -4.97
CA PRO A 44 -2.00 7.83 -3.51
C PRO A 44 -3.20 7.12 -2.89
N HIS A 45 -4.38 7.15 -3.54
CA HIS A 45 -5.58 6.48 -3.02
C HIS A 45 -5.41 4.96 -3.06
N ALA A 46 -4.76 4.42 -4.09
CA ALA A 46 -4.44 3.00 -4.15
C ALA A 46 -3.47 2.61 -3.02
N ILE A 47 -2.42 3.39 -2.80
CA ILE A 47 -1.43 3.14 -1.74
C ILE A 47 -2.09 3.15 -0.36
N THR A 48 -2.82 4.23 -0.05
CA THR A 48 -3.53 4.38 1.24
C THR A 48 -4.50 3.23 1.49
N GLU A 49 -5.26 2.84 0.46
CA GLU A 49 -6.24 1.77 0.61
C GLU A 49 -5.58 0.39 0.79
N LEU A 50 -4.49 0.11 0.09
CA LEU A 50 -3.76 -1.15 0.28
C LEU A 50 -3.09 -1.23 1.65
N ILE A 51 -2.55 -0.13 2.19
CA ILE A 51 -2.05 -0.05 3.57
C ILE A 51 -3.18 -0.37 4.55
N ARG A 52 -4.33 0.30 4.39
CA ARG A 52 -5.50 0.08 5.24
C ARG A 52 -5.96 -1.39 5.21
N ILE A 53 -6.04 -2.00 4.02
CA ILE A 53 -6.40 -3.43 3.89
C ILE A 53 -5.36 -4.32 4.56
N LEU A 54 -4.07 -4.06 4.31
CA LEU A 54 -2.96 -4.80 4.90
C LEU A 54 -3.07 -4.87 6.43
N GLU A 55 -3.36 -3.74 7.08
CA GLU A 55 -3.46 -3.61 8.54
C GLU A 55 -4.75 -4.20 9.12
N THR A 56 -5.88 -4.05 8.42
CA THR A 56 -7.21 -4.31 9.01
C THR A 56 -7.83 -5.65 8.62
N THR A 57 -7.42 -6.26 7.50
CA THR A 57 -8.02 -7.53 7.06
C THR A 57 -7.63 -8.68 7.98
N GLU A 58 -8.57 -9.58 8.27
CA GLU A 58 -8.27 -10.88 8.92
C GLU A 58 -7.94 -11.98 7.91
N ASN A 59 -8.21 -11.74 6.62
CA ASN A 59 -8.00 -12.72 5.56
C ASN A 59 -6.56 -12.66 5.04
N LYS A 60 -5.78 -13.70 5.35
CA LYS A 60 -4.37 -13.80 4.95
C LYS A 60 -4.12 -13.71 3.44
N ASN A 61 -5.07 -14.17 2.61
CA ASN A 61 -4.93 -14.10 1.15
C ASN A 61 -5.09 -12.66 0.67
N ILE A 62 -6.07 -11.94 1.21
CA ILE A 62 -6.31 -10.52 0.90
C ILE A 62 -5.16 -9.68 1.44
N ARG A 63 -4.64 -10.00 2.64
CA ARG A 63 -3.45 -9.36 3.20
C ARG A 63 -2.23 -9.52 2.30
N TRP A 64 -2.01 -10.74 1.80
CA TRP A 64 -0.92 -11.01 0.88
C TRP A 64 -1.09 -10.24 -0.44
N GLU A 65 -2.30 -10.23 -1.01
CA GLU A 65 -2.60 -9.48 -2.23
C GLU A 65 -2.36 -7.97 -2.04
N ALA A 66 -2.76 -7.42 -0.88
CA ALA A 66 -2.51 -6.01 -0.56
C ALA A 66 -1.00 -5.68 -0.52
N ALA A 67 -0.22 -6.50 0.19
CA ALA A 67 1.23 -6.35 0.28
C ALA A 67 1.95 -6.51 -1.07
N ASP A 68 1.50 -7.47 -1.89
CA ASP A 68 2.06 -7.74 -3.22
C ASP A 68 1.73 -6.60 -4.20
N ASN A 69 0.50 -6.09 -4.17
CA ASN A 69 0.11 -4.92 -4.97
C ASN A 69 0.87 -3.67 -4.53
N LEU A 70 1.07 -3.42 -3.23
CA LEU A 70 1.88 -2.29 -2.76
C LEU A 70 3.27 -2.30 -3.40
N GLN A 71 3.99 -3.42 -3.31
CA GLN A 71 5.33 -3.54 -3.89
C GLN A 71 5.38 -3.25 -5.39
N LYS A 72 4.31 -3.59 -6.13
CA LYS A 72 4.24 -3.41 -7.59
C LYS A 72 3.92 -1.98 -8.02
N ILE A 73 3.23 -1.21 -7.18
CA ILE A 73 2.72 0.12 -7.57
C ILE A 73 3.62 1.27 -7.12
N LEU A 74 4.49 1.03 -6.13
CA LEU A 74 5.49 2.02 -5.69
C LEU A 74 6.51 2.25 -6.80
N ALA A 75 6.82 3.51 -7.05
CA ALA A 75 7.67 3.93 -8.16
C ALA A 75 8.65 5.05 -7.80
N THR A 76 8.37 5.84 -6.76
CA THR A 76 9.22 6.99 -6.38
C THR A 76 9.71 6.88 -4.94
N PRO A 77 10.88 7.47 -4.62
CA PRO A 77 11.40 7.52 -3.25
C PRO A 77 10.37 8.08 -2.25
N GLU A 78 9.58 9.09 -2.64
CA GLU A 78 8.56 9.68 -1.77
C GLU A 78 7.47 8.67 -1.41
N GLN A 79 7.06 7.82 -2.36
CA GLN A 79 6.08 6.77 -2.12
C GLN A 79 6.63 5.67 -1.21
N TYR A 80 7.86 5.21 -1.46
CA TYR A 80 8.53 4.25 -0.58
C TYR A 80 8.67 4.82 0.84
N ALA A 81 9.08 6.08 0.98
CA ALA A 81 9.22 6.75 2.26
C ALA A 81 7.87 6.84 3.00
N GLY A 82 6.79 7.22 2.31
CA GLY A 82 5.45 7.24 2.88
C GLY A 82 5.01 5.87 3.41
N VAL A 83 5.27 4.80 2.64
CA VAL A 83 4.98 3.41 3.08
C VAL A 83 5.82 3.01 4.29
N VAL A 84 7.10 3.41 4.34
CA VAL A 84 7.95 3.17 5.52
C VAL A 84 7.37 3.83 6.76
N SER A 85 7.01 5.12 6.67
CA SER A 85 6.43 5.87 7.79
C SER A 85 5.12 5.23 8.27
N ALA A 86 4.28 4.76 7.35
CA ALA A 86 2.99 4.15 7.67
C ALA A 86 3.13 2.77 8.33
N LEU A 87 4.03 1.92 7.83
CA LEU A 87 4.08 0.50 8.23
C LEU A 87 5.10 0.17 9.32
N LYS A 88 5.94 1.11 9.75
CA LYS A 88 7.01 0.83 10.73
C LYS A 88 6.52 0.20 12.04
N ASP A 89 5.34 0.59 12.53
CA ASP A 89 4.79 0.11 13.81
C ASP A 89 4.27 -1.33 13.71
N CYS A 90 4.04 -1.83 12.49
CA CYS A 90 3.75 -3.24 12.25
C CYS A 90 4.95 -4.17 12.53
N LEU A 91 6.17 -3.64 12.68
CA LEU A 91 7.35 -4.40 13.11
C LEU A 91 7.57 -4.39 14.63
N SER A 92 6.54 -4.06 15.41
CA SER A 92 6.61 -4.13 16.87
C SER A 92 6.58 -5.58 17.39
N ASN A 93 7.15 -5.79 18.58
CA ASN A 93 7.07 -7.07 19.29
C ASN A 93 5.64 -7.50 19.57
N GLU A 94 4.74 -6.56 19.82
CA GLU A 94 3.32 -6.84 20.04
C GLU A 94 2.67 -7.45 18.79
N VAL A 95 2.88 -6.83 17.62
CA VAL A 95 2.34 -7.34 16.36
C VAL A 95 2.97 -8.69 16.00
N TYR A 96 4.27 -8.89 16.27
CA TYR A 96 4.93 -10.18 16.08
C TYR A 96 4.24 -11.32 16.85
N GLN A 97 3.88 -11.08 18.12
CA GLN A 97 3.25 -12.10 18.97
C GLN A 97 1.77 -12.32 18.63
N ASN A 98 1.04 -11.23 18.35
CA ASN A 98 -0.43 -11.28 18.20
C ASN A 98 -0.89 -11.53 16.76
N ASN A 99 -0.14 -11.05 15.77
CA ASN A 99 -0.49 -11.13 14.35
C ASN A 99 0.76 -11.29 13.48
N PHE A 100 1.43 -12.43 13.63
CA PHE A 100 2.65 -12.76 12.89
C PHE A 100 2.50 -12.65 11.37
N ASP A 101 1.30 -12.90 10.82
CA ASP A 101 1.08 -12.74 9.38
C ASP A 101 1.15 -11.27 8.96
N LEU A 102 0.55 -10.33 9.70
CA LEU A 102 0.70 -8.90 9.47
C LEU A 102 2.17 -8.47 9.59
N PHE A 103 2.83 -8.88 10.68
CA PHE A 103 4.25 -8.62 10.88
C PHE A 103 5.08 -9.05 9.66
N ASN A 104 4.90 -10.30 9.22
CA ASN A 104 5.64 -10.87 8.10
C ASN A 104 5.35 -10.17 6.77
N LYS A 105 4.11 -9.72 6.52
CA LYS A 105 3.79 -8.95 5.31
C LYS A 105 4.41 -7.56 5.35
N CYS A 106 4.29 -6.84 6.47
CA CYS A 106 4.91 -5.53 6.62
C CYS A 106 6.43 -5.62 6.52
N TYR A 107 7.05 -6.65 7.10
CA TYR A 107 8.49 -6.89 6.97
C TYR A 107 8.91 -6.99 5.50
N LYS A 108 8.17 -7.73 4.68
CA LYS A 108 8.47 -7.87 3.25
C LYS A 108 8.32 -6.55 2.49
N VAL A 109 7.24 -5.80 2.74
CA VAL A 109 7.03 -4.50 2.10
C VAL A 109 8.15 -3.51 2.49
N LEU A 110 8.49 -3.45 3.78
CA LEU A 110 9.54 -2.57 4.30
C LEU A 110 10.93 -2.98 3.80
N TRP A 111 11.18 -4.28 3.63
CA TRP A 111 12.40 -4.77 2.99
C TRP A 111 12.53 -4.27 1.55
N GLU A 112 11.47 -4.35 0.76
CA GLU A 112 11.48 -3.79 -0.60
C GLU A 112 11.65 -2.27 -0.60
N CYS A 113 11.07 -1.56 0.36
CA CYS A 113 11.31 -0.12 0.51
C CYS A 113 12.79 0.17 0.81
N ALA A 114 13.42 -0.58 1.71
CA ALA A 114 14.84 -0.45 2.03
C ALA A 114 15.76 -0.74 0.83
N ALA A 115 15.34 -1.64 -0.07
CA ALA A 115 16.08 -1.93 -1.30
C ALA A 115 15.99 -0.80 -2.35
N ASN A 116 14.92 0.01 -2.31
CA ASN A 116 14.65 1.07 -3.29
C ASN A 116 14.85 2.49 -2.75
N LEU A 117 15.21 2.64 -1.47
CA LEU A 117 15.52 3.92 -0.85
C LEU A 117 17.01 4.03 -0.49
N PRO A 118 17.63 5.20 -0.72
CA PRO A 118 18.88 5.54 -0.04
C PRO A 118 18.69 5.43 1.47
N TYR A 119 19.70 4.89 2.17
CA TYR A 119 19.63 4.71 3.62
C TYR A 119 19.23 5.98 4.40
N PRO A 120 19.75 7.20 4.08
CA PRO A 120 19.33 8.42 4.78
C PRO A 120 17.82 8.68 4.67
N ASP A 121 17.22 8.43 3.50
CA ASP A 121 15.80 8.68 3.25
C ASP A 121 14.93 7.64 3.98
N PHE A 122 15.35 6.36 3.94
CA PHE A 122 14.70 5.31 4.73
C PHE A 122 14.76 5.62 6.23
N TYR A 123 15.94 6.01 6.73
CA TYR A 123 16.14 6.35 8.14
C TYR A 123 15.26 7.52 8.56
N HIS A 124 15.21 8.57 7.74
CA HIS A 124 14.35 9.71 7.99
C HIS A 124 12.87 9.30 8.04
N ALA A 125 12.39 8.54 7.05
CA ALA A 125 11.01 8.06 7.02
C ALA A 125 10.67 7.20 8.25
N TRP A 126 11.57 6.28 8.62
CA TRP A 126 11.42 5.41 9.79
C TRP A 126 11.24 6.20 11.10
N HIS A 127 11.97 7.31 11.27
CA HIS A 127 11.92 8.13 12.48
C HIS A 127 10.93 9.31 12.42
N SER A 128 10.30 9.56 11.26
CA SER A 128 9.31 10.63 11.11
C SER A 128 7.99 10.27 11.81
N PRO A 129 7.29 11.23 12.45
CA PRO A 129 5.93 10.99 12.94
C PRO A 129 4.99 10.66 11.76
N PRO A 130 3.89 9.90 11.97
CA PRO A 130 2.87 9.75 10.95
C PRO A 130 2.31 11.13 10.56
N GLU A 131 2.18 11.39 9.26
CA GLU A 131 1.54 12.61 8.73
C GLU A 131 0.04 12.66 9.05
#